data_AF-A0A9N9FNN1-F1
#
_entry.id   AF-A0A9N9FNN1-F1
#
_cell.length_a   1.000
_cell.length_b   1.000
_cell.length_c   1.000
_cell.angle_alpha   90.00
_cell.angle_beta   90.00
_cell.angle_gamma   90.00
#
_symmetry.space_group_name_H-M   'P 1'
#
loop_
_entity.id
_entity.type
_entity.pdbx_description
1 polymer ?
#
loop_
_entity_poly.entity_id
_entity_poly.type
_entity_poly.pdbx_seq_one_letter_code
_entity_poly.pdbx_strand_id
1 'polypeptide(L)'
;SASHALAGSVKTNAQPGVIWDIMRGWVKREPVVQKNIAENSPSKKILSVEPTLEVDFTHNKEAEPPSRKIKLVRYQMNPEKNWGPKPRAGQRKRKVKDKDNEQVVKKVALDRNEDDVSVATATASEQQLLPLFTSTYT
;
A
#
# COMPACT_ATOMS: atom_id res chain seq x y z
N SER A 1 -15.31 -0.43 27.06
CA SER A 1 -14.96 0.97 26.73
C SER A 1 -13.95 1.00 25.57
N ALA A 2 -13.78 2.10 24.83
CA ALA A 2 -12.78 2.19 23.75
C ALA A 2 -11.38 2.56 24.29
N SER A 3 -10.31 2.06 23.68
CA SER A 3 -8.93 2.47 24.05
C SER A 3 -8.51 3.76 23.33
N HIS A 4 -7.45 4.41 23.81
CA HIS A 4 -6.75 5.48 23.09
C HIS A 4 -5.59 4.92 22.25
N ALA A 5 -5.08 3.74 22.60
CA ALA A 5 -3.90 3.14 21.97
C ALA A 5 -4.07 2.86 20.47
N LEU A 6 -5.29 2.50 20.03
CA LEU A 6 -5.58 2.22 18.62
C LEU A 6 -7.04 2.54 18.31
N ALA A 7 -7.28 3.14 17.15
CA ALA A 7 -8.64 3.35 16.64
C ALA A 7 -9.34 1.98 16.46
N GLY A 8 -10.58 1.87 16.90
CA GLY A 8 -11.35 0.61 16.83
C GLY A 8 -11.04 -0.41 17.93
N SER A 9 -10.03 -0.19 18.77
CA SER A 9 -9.75 -1.10 19.89
C SER A 9 -10.77 -0.95 21.03
N VAL A 10 -11.25 -2.09 21.53
CA VAL A 10 -12.25 -2.17 22.60
C VAL A 10 -11.66 -2.92 23.79
N LYS A 11 -11.77 -2.31 24.96
CA LYS A 11 -11.48 -2.96 26.25
C LYS A 11 -12.73 -3.67 26.74
N THR A 12 -12.59 -4.95 27.04
CA THR A 12 -13.67 -5.81 27.53
C THR A 12 -13.15 -6.68 28.68
N ASN A 13 -14.02 -7.05 29.63
CA ASN A 13 -13.73 -8.09 30.63
C ASN A 13 -14.27 -9.47 30.20
N ALA A 14 -14.85 -9.57 29.00
CA ALA A 14 -15.42 -10.80 28.50
C ALA A 14 -14.38 -11.92 28.46
N GLN A 15 -14.81 -13.14 28.76
CA GLN A 15 -13.94 -14.30 28.65
C GLN A 15 -13.51 -14.51 27.18
N PRO A 16 -12.29 -14.98 26.92
CA PRO A 16 -11.79 -15.17 25.55
C PRO A 16 -12.69 -16.04 24.66
N GLY A 17 -13.33 -17.07 25.23
CA GLY A 17 -14.27 -17.93 24.50
C GLY A 17 -15.47 -17.17 23.94
N VAL A 18 -16.01 -16.22 24.71
CA VAL A 18 -17.14 -15.37 24.29
C VAL A 18 -16.75 -14.49 23.09
N ILE A 19 -15.52 -13.98 23.07
CA ILE A 19 -15.03 -13.17 21.94
C ILE A 19 -15.00 -14.03 20.67
N TRP A 20 -14.53 -15.28 20.76
CA TRP A 20 -14.55 -16.21 19.63
C TRP A 20 -15.97 -16.61 19.22
N ASP A 21 -16.91 -16.76 20.16
CA ASP A 21 -18.32 -16.99 19.84
C ASP A 21 -18.91 -15.85 19.03
N ILE A 22 -18.62 -14.59 19.40
CA ILE A 22 -19.05 -13.40 18.65
C ILE A 22 -18.49 -13.43 17.22
N MET A 23 -17.18 -13.70 17.06
CA MET A 23 -16.55 -13.75 15.73
C MET A 23 -17.13 -14.87 14.88
N ARG A 24 -17.40 -16.04 15.46
CA ARG A 24 -18.01 -17.18 14.77
C ARG A 24 -19.47 -16.93 14.41
N GLY A 25 -20.24 -16.31 15.31
CA GLY A 25 -21.61 -15.88 15.06
C GLY A 25 -21.69 -14.87 13.91
N TRP A 26 -20.70 -13.96 13.81
CA TRP A 26 -20.60 -13.04 12.69
C TRP A 26 -20.39 -13.76 11.37
N VAL A 27 -19.45 -14.71 11.31
CA VAL A 27 -19.17 -15.48 10.08
C VAL A 27 -20.36 -16.35 9.66
N LYS A 28 -21.19 -16.81 10.60
CA LYS A 28 -22.46 -17.50 10.27
C LYS A 28 -23.45 -16.58 9.56
N ARG A 29 -23.50 -15.29 9.93
CA ARG A 29 -24.37 -14.28 9.32
C ARG A 29 -23.80 -13.75 8.00
N GLU A 30 -22.51 -13.44 7.96
CA GLU A 30 -21.78 -12.93 6.80
C GLU A 30 -20.65 -13.90 6.44
N PRO A 31 -20.90 -14.89 5.56
CA PRO A 31 -19.93 -15.93 5.27
C PRO A 31 -18.72 -15.37 4.53
N VAL A 32 -17.53 -15.77 4.99
CA VAL A 32 -16.25 -15.43 4.37
C VAL A 32 -16.06 -16.27 3.10
N VAL A 33 -15.33 -15.74 2.12
CA VAL A 33 -14.96 -16.47 0.90
C VAL A 33 -14.05 -17.65 1.26
N GLN A 34 -14.64 -18.84 1.40
CA GLN A 34 -13.95 -20.04 1.87
C GLN A 34 -12.81 -20.50 0.95
N LYS A 35 -12.86 -20.14 -0.33
CA LYS A 35 -11.82 -20.45 -1.32
C LYS A 35 -10.45 -19.84 -0.96
N ASN A 36 -10.46 -18.73 -0.21
CA ASN A 36 -9.23 -18.04 0.20
C ASN A 36 -8.61 -18.62 1.47
N ILE A 37 -9.29 -19.56 2.13
CA ILE A 37 -8.84 -20.15 3.40
C ILE A 37 -8.20 -21.51 3.12
N ALA A 38 -6.89 -21.59 3.31
CA ALA A 38 -6.16 -22.85 3.20
C ALA A 38 -6.66 -23.89 4.22
N GLU A 39 -6.63 -25.16 3.84
CA GLU A 39 -7.24 -26.24 4.63
C GLU A 39 -6.57 -26.44 5.99
N ASN A 40 -5.25 -26.27 6.06
CA ASN A 40 -4.47 -26.39 7.29
C ASN A 40 -4.25 -25.04 8.01
N SER A 41 -5.00 -23.98 7.63
CA SER A 41 -4.88 -22.68 8.27
C SER A 41 -5.50 -22.68 9.68
N PRO A 42 -4.95 -21.88 10.61
CA PRO A 42 -5.56 -21.69 11.94
C PRO A 42 -6.98 -21.13 11.84
N SER A 43 -7.25 -20.29 10.84
CA SER A 43 -8.58 -19.73 10.59
C SER A 43 -9.63 -20.81 10.38
N LYS A 44 -9.34 -21.85 9.57
CA LYS A 44 -10.29 -22.95 9.33
C LYS A 44 -10.59 -23.73 10.62
N LYS A 45 -9.57 -23.96 11.46
CA LYS A 45 -9.73 -24.63 12.76
C LYS A 45 -10.58 -23.81 13.73
N ILE A 46 -10.41 -22.49 13.77
CA ILE A 46 -11.22 -21.61 14.63
C ILE A 46 -12.68 -21.62 14.17
N LEU A 47 -12.91 -21.54 12.86
CA LEU A 47 -14.26 -21.51 12.29
C LEU A 47 -14.99 -22.86 12.35
N SER A 48 -14.26 -23.99 12.43
CA SER A 48 -14.89 -25.31 12.57
C SER A 48 -15.50 -25.57 13.95
N VAL A 49 -15.12 -24.79 14.98
CA VAL A 49 -15.70 -24.95 16.31
C VAL A 49 -17.04 -24.24 16.37
N GLU A 50 -18.09 -24.89 16.83
CA GLU A 50 -19.40 -24.26 16.96
C GLU A 50 -19.45 -23.25 18.13
N PRO A 51 -20.10 -22.09 17.93
CA PRO A 51 -20.29 -21.11 18.99
C PRO A 51 -21.27 -21.63 20.04
N THR A 52 -20.95 -21.44 21.32
CA THR A 52 -21.81 -21.88 22.43
C THR A 52 -22.92 -20.88 22.73
N LEU A 53 -22.65 -19.59 22.49
CA LEU A 53 -23.60 -18.51 22.71
C LEU A 53 -24.26 -18.08 21.40
N GLU A 54 -25.57 -17.82 21.46
CA GLU A 54 -26.29 -17.14 20.40
C GLU A 54 -26.09 -15.63 20.55
N VAL A 55 -25.49 -15.00 19.53
CA VAL A 55 -25.09 -13.60 19.57
C VAL A 55 -26.03 -12.78 18.69
N ASP A 56 -26.68 -11.80 19.30
CA ASP A 56 -27.45 -10.79 18.59
C ASP A 56 -26.54 -9.62 18.16
N PHE A 57 -26.67 -9.22 16.90
CA PHE A 57 -25.93 -8.12 16.27
C PHE A 57 -26.81 -6.89 16.03
N THR A 58 -28.01 -6.83 16.60
CA THR A 58 -28.82 -5.61 16.60
C THR A 58 -28.11 -4.46 17.30
N HIS A 59 -28.24 -3.23 16.76
CA HIS A 59 -27.56 -2.06 17.31
C HIS A 59 -28.17 -1.66 18.65
N ASN A 60 -27.37 -1.75 19.72
CA ASN A 60 -27.79 -1.29 21.04
C ASN A 60 -27.55 0.22 21.20
N LYS A 61 -28.64 0.99 21.27
CA LYS A 61 -28.63 2.47 21.44
C LYS A 61 -28.00 2.92 22.77
N GLU A 62 -28.06 2.07 23.80
CA GLU A 62 -27.50 2.38 25.12
C GLU A 62 -25.97 2.23 25.15
N ALA A 63 -25.41 1.43 24.24
CA ALA A 63 -23.97 1.22 24.14
C ALA A 63 -23.21 2.41 23.52
N GLU A 64 -23.90 3.47 23.09
CA GLU A 64 -23.28 4.68 22.56
C GLU A 64 -22.80 5.62 23.68
N PRO A 65 -21.47 5.79 23.87
CA PRO A 65 -20.97 6.71 24.87
C PRO A 65 -21.27 8.17 24.49
N PRO A 66 -21.50 9.05 25.47
CA PRO A 66 -21.82 10.46 25.22
C PRO A 66 -20.71 11.18 24.44
N SER A 67 -19.45 10.77 24.62
CA SER A 67 -18.30 11.31 23.88
C SER A 67 -18.40 11.10 22.36
N ARG A 68 -19.02 10.01 21.89
CA ARG A 68 -19.30 9.81 20.47
C ARG A 68 -20.44 10.70 19.98
N LYS A 69 -21.48 10.89 20.80
CA LYS A 69 -22.64 11.77 20.47
C LYS A 69 -22.20 13.22 20.29
N ILE A 70 -21.28 13.68 21.13
CA ILE A 70 -20.69 15.03 21.09
C ILE A 70 -19.59 15.16 20.00
N LYS A 71 -19.27 14.06 19.29
CA LYS A 71 -18.20 13.99 18.27
C LYS A 71 -16.86 14.52 18.79
N LEU A 72 -16.53 14.18 20.03
CA LEU A 72 -15.27 14.62 20.64
C LEU A 72 -14.08 14.03 19.87
N VAL A 73 -13.15 14.89 19.45
CA VAL A 73 -11.96 14.50 18.71
C VAL A 73 -11.08 13.62 19.61
N ARG A 74 -10.95 12.36 19.23
CA ARG A 74 -10.14 11.37 19.96
C ARG A 74 -8.68 11.36 19.49
N TYR A 75 -8.48 11.58 18.19
CA TYR A 75 -7.19 11.66 17.53
C TYR A 75 -7.11 13.00 16.83
N GLN A 76 -6.24 13.88 17.31
CA GLN A 76 -5.97 15.15 16.65
C GLN A 76 -5.24 14.86 15.35
N MET A 77 -5.66 15.51 14.26
CA MET A 77 -4.91 15.43 13.02
C MET A 77 -3.57 16.15 13.21
N ASN A 78 -2.48 15.51 12.78
CA ASN A 78 -1.16 16.14 12.83
C ASN A 78 -1.19 17.42 11.98
N PRO A 79 -0.80 18.58 12.55
CA PRO A 79 -0.88 19.86 11.84
C PRO A 79 0.12 19.95 10.68
N GLU A 80 1.26 19.25 10.77
CA GLU A 80 2.31 19.26 9.75
C GLU A 80 2.88 17.85 9.49
N LYS A 81 3.46 17.63 8.30
CA LYS A 81 4.01 16.34 7.85
C LYS A 81 5.18 15.81 8.71
N ASN A 82 5.93 16.70 9.37
CA ASN A 82 7.06 16.36 10.24
C ASN A 82 6.82 16.80 11.70
N TRP A 83 5.56 16.77 12.13
CA TRP A 83 5.17 17.16 13.49
C TRP A 83 5.62 16.08 14.49
N GLY A 84 6.84 16.24 14.99
CA GLY A 84 7.46 15.32 15.94
C GLY A 84 8.89 15.75 16.27
N PRO A 85 9.48 15.18 17.32
CA PRO A 85 10.88 15.42 17.65
C PRO A 85 11.75 15.11 16.43
N LYS A 86 12.50 16.12 15.98
CA LYS A 86 13.41 15.99 14.83
C LYS A 86 14.37 14.81 15.07
N PRO A 87 14.77 14.10 14.01
CA PRO A 87 15.77 13.04 14.14
C PRO A 87 17.01 13.60 14.85
N ARG A 88 17.61 12.77 15.72
CA ARG A 88 18.86 13.11 16.42
C ARG A 88 19.86 13.67 15.41
N ALA A 89 20.53 14.77 15.77
CA ALA A 89 21.56 15.38 14.92
C ALA A 89 22.63 14.34 14.59
N GLY A 90 22.62 13.85 13.35
CA GLY A 90 23.63 12.95 12.82
C GLY A 90 24.69 13.76 12.07
N GLN A 91 25.96 13.33 12.14
CA GLN A 91 27.00 13.81 11.24
C GLN A 91 26.57 13.48 9.80
N ARG A 92 26.28 14.49 8.98
CA ARG A 92 26.02 14.29 7.54
C ARG A 92 27.31 13.72 6.93
N LYS A 93 27.33 12.43 6.59
CA LYS A 93 28.35 11.93 5.65
C LYS A 93 28.11 12.65 4.33
N ARG A 94 29.01 13.56 3.97
CA ARG A 94 29.05 14.15 2.61
C ARG A 94 29.10 12.96 1.64
N LYS A 95 28.14 12.85 0.72
CA LYS A 95 28.30 11.94 -0.42
C LYS A 95 29.49 12.46 -1.22
N VAL A 96 30.59 11.71 -1.21
CA VAL A 96 31.63 11.88 -2.22
C VAL A 96 30.95 11.58 -3.55
N LYS A 97 30.91 12.57 -4.45
CA LYS A 97 30.55 12.33 -5.85
C LYS A 97 31.77 11.66 -6.46
N ASP A 98 31.74 10.35 -6.64
CA ASP A 98 32.72 9.68 -7.50
C ASP A 98 32.45 10.19 -8.92
N LYS A 99 33.33 11.09 -9.39
CA LYS A 99 33.26 11.75 -10.69
C LYS A 99 34.09 11.03 -11.75
N ASP A 100 34.40 9.75 -11.58
CA ASP A 100 35.37 9.07 -12.44
C ASP A 100 34.80 7.79 -13.04
N ASN A 101 33.75 7.89 -13.87
CA ASN A 101 33.42 6.80 -14.81
C ASN A 101 32.71 7.20 -16.11
N GLU A 102 32.69 8.49 -16.49
CA GLU A 102 32.10 8.91 -17.77
C GLU A 102 33.16 9.19 -18.87
N GLN A 103 34.44 9.33 -18.49
CA GLN A 103 35.52 9.62 -19.46
C GLN A 103 36.15 8.36 -20.06
N VAL A 104 36.14 7.22 -19.34
CA VAL A 104 36.72 5.97 -19.84
C VAL A 104 35.84 5.33 -20.92
N VAL A 105 34.51 5.39 -20.76
CA VAL A 105 33.56 4.81 -21.73
C VAL A 105 33.58 5.58 -23.07
N LYS A 106 33.79 6.91 -23.05
CA LYS A 106 33.90 7.71 -24.29
C LYS A 106 35.22 7.48 -25.04
N LYS A 107 36.34 7.25 -24.36
CA LYS A 107 37.62 6.96 -25.02
C LYS A 107 37.64 5.58 -25.69
N VAL A 108 37.09 4.57 -25.02
CA VAL A 108 37.04 3.19 -25.54
C VAL A 108 36.10 3.05 -26.76
N ALA A 109 35.10 3.93 -26.90
CA ALA A 109 34.17 3.92 -28.02
C ALA A 109 34.69 4.68 -29.26
N LEU A 110 35.66 5.59 -29.12
CA LEU A 110 36.23 6.36 -30.24
C LEU A 110 37.40 5.64 -30.93
N ASP A 111 38.13 4.78 -30.23
CA ASP A 111 39.32 4.10 -30.79
C ASP A 111 38.99 2.76 -31.48
N ARG A 112 37.71 2.47 -31.80
CA ARG A 112 37.27 1.13 -32.24
C ARG A 112 36.57 0.99 -33.59
N ASN A 113 36.44 2.05 -34.40
CA ASN A 113 35.78 1.92 -35.71
C ASN A 113 36.38 2.86 -36.77
N GLU A 114 37.63 2.67 -37.13
CA GLU A 114 38.15 3.02 -38.47
C GLU A 114 39.17 1.96 -38.81
N ASP A 115 38.72 0.85 -39.40
CA ASP A 115 39.50 -0.13 -40.17
C ASP A 115 38.64 -1.40 -40.23
N ASP A 116 37.58 -1.40 -41.04
CA ASP A 116 37.12 -2.62 -41.72
C ASP A 116 35.95 -2.35 -42.70
N VAL A 117 36.27 -2.60 -43.98
CA VAL A 117 35.39 -3.15 -45.01
C VAL A 117 34.48 -2.18 -45.78
N SER A 118 35.10 -1.68 -46.84
CA SER A 118 34.54 -1.42 -48.15
C SER A 118 33.50 -2.44 -48.63
N VAL A 119 32.63 -1.97 -49.55
CA VAL A 119 32.01 -2.67 -50.69
C VAL A 119 30.46 -2.64 -50.74
N ALA A 120 30.00 -1.87 -51.74
CA ALA A 120 28.89 -2.12 -52.66
C ALA A 120 27.44 -1.65 -52.34
N THR A 121 27.02 -0.66 -53.18
CA THR A 121 25.79 -0.64 -54.04
C THR A 121 24.41 -0.59 -53.36
N ALA A 122 23.36 0.09 -53.82
CA ALA A 122 23.11 0.96 -54.97
C ALA A 122 21.73 1.67 -54.79
N THR A 123 21.62 2.88 -55.35
CA THR A 123 20.49 3.48 -56.12
C THR A 123 19.06 3.67 -55.58
N ALA A 124 18.50 4.83 -55.99
CA ALA A 124 17.10 5.23 -56.24
C ALA A 124 16.33 5.84 -55.04
N SER A 125 16.19 7.17 -54.90
CA SER A 125 15.42 8.18 -55.69
C SER A 125 13.97 8.39 -55.20
N GLU A 126 13.67 9.62 -54.73
CA GLU A 126 12.45 10.43 -54.99
C GLU A 126 11.07 9.89 -54.51
N GLN A 127 10.09 10.61 -53.95
CA GLN A 127 9.70 12.03 -53.91
C GLN A 127 8.91 12.36 -52.62
N GLN A 128 8.71 13.67 -52.43
CA GLN A 128 7.99 14.38 -51.37
C GLN A 128 6.47 14.16 -51.35
N LEU A 129 5.82 14.39 -50.19
CA LEU A 129 4.86 15.49 -49.93
C LEU A 129 4.09 15.26 -48.59
N LEU A 130 4.22 16.21 -47.66
CA LEU A 130 3.29 16.48 -46.54
C LEU A 130 2.62 17.87 -46.83
N PRO A 131 1.69 18.45 -46.03
CA PRO A 131 1.07 18.04 -44.76
C PRO A 131 -0.45 18.39 -44.63
N LEU A 132 -0.97 18.20 -43.39
CA LEU A 132 -2.04 18.94 -42.69
C LEU A 132 -3.46 18.35 -42.70
N PHE A 133 -3.89 17.91 -41.51
CA PHE A 133 -5.21 18.24 -40.97
C PHE A 133 -5.13 18.30 -39.45
N THR A 134 -5.25 19.50 -38.89
CA THR A 134 -5.59 19.73 -37.49
C THR A 134 -7.11 19.84 -37.37
N SER A 135 -7.71 19.17 -36.39
CA SER A 135 -9.09 19.43 -35.99
C SER A 135 -9.19 19.38 -34.47
N THR A 136 -9.48 20.53 -33.89
CA THR A 136 -9.83 20.73 -32.47
C THR A 136 -11.29 20.37 -32.26
N TYR A 137 -11.62 19.70 -31.15
CA TYR A 137 -12.99 19.62 -30.63
C TYR A 137 -13.03 20.19 -29.22
N THR A 138 -14.12 20.92 -28.98
CA THR A 138 -14.52 21.71 -27.80
C THR A 138 -14.76 20.89 -26.55
#